data_AF-A0A352S7Y1-F1
#
_entry.id   AF-A0A352S7Y1-F1
#
_cell.length_a   1.000
_cell.length_b   1.000
_cell.length_c   1.000
_cell.angle_alpha   90.00
_cell.angle_beta   90.00
_cell.angle_gamma   90.00
#
_symmetry.space_group_name_H-M   'P 1'
#
loop_
_entity.id
_entity.type
_entity.pdbx_description
1 polymer ?
#
loop_
_entity_poly.entity_id
_entity_poly.type
_entity_poly.pdbx_seq_one_letter_code
_entity_poly.pdbx_strand_id
1 'polypeptide(L)' 'WGMPLLRDGMIVGAIGVSGGSGEQDETIARAGVAALH' A
#
# COMPACT_ATOMS: atom_id res chain seq x y z
N TRP A 1 -2.68 6.79 4.41
CA TRP A 1 -2.10 5.54 4.94
C TRP A 1 -0.96 5.05 4.04
N GLY A 2 0.01 4.29 4.57
CA GLY A 2 1.15 3.79 3.80
C GLY A 2 1.40 2.30 4.04
N MET A 3 1.87 1.58 3.00
CA MET A 3 2.19 0.15 3.07
C MET A 3 3.49 -0.18 2.31
N PRO A 4 4.31 -1.12 2.82
CA PRO A 4 5.53 -1.54 2.13
C PRO A 4 5.20 -2.39 0.90
N LEU A 5 6.07 -2.32 -0.11
CA LEU A 5 6.07 -3.21 -1.27
C LEU A 5 7.16 -4.26 -1.08
N LEU A 6 6.79 -5.53 -1.21
CA LEU A 6 7.71 -6.64 -1.05
C LEU A 6 7.96 -7.35 -2.39
N ARG A 7 9.22 -7.75 -2.61
CA ARG A 7 9.65 -8.65 -3.69
C ARG A 7 10.59 -9.67 -3.07
N ASP A 8 10.30 -10.97 -3.21
CA ASP A 8 11.11 -12.05 -2.66
C ASP A 8 11.39 -11.89 -1.14
N GLY A 9 10.39 -11.41 -0.39
CA GLY A 9 10.50 -11.16 1.05
C GLY A 9 11.31 -9.91 1.42
N MET A 10 11.88 -9.17 0.46
CA MET A 10 12.58 -7.92 0.69
C MET A 10 11.69 -6.70 0.42
N ILE A 11 11.85 -5.65 1.22
CA ILE A 11 11.20 -4.36 0.98
C ILE A 11 11.92 -3.67 -0.19
N VAL A 12 11.17 -3.38 -1.25
CA VAL A 12 11.68 -2.72 -2.45
C VAL A 12 11.10 -1.32 -2.66
N GLY A 13 10.17 -0.91 -1.80
CA GLY A 13 9.53 0.40 -1.86
C GLY A 13 8.33 0.49 -0.92
N ALA A 14 7.54 1.54 -1.10
CA ALA A 14 6.29 1.74 -0.38
C ALA A 14 5.28 2.48 -1.26
N ILE A 15 4.00 2.27 -0.97
CA ILE A 15 2.89 3.05 -1.50
C ILE A 15 2.27 3.88 -0.38
N GLY A 16 1.90 5.12 -0.69
CA GLY A 16 1.18 6.01 0.21
C GLY A 16 -0.05 6.60 -0.48
N VAL A 17 -1.18 6.59 0.22
CA VAL A 17 -2.44 7.20 -0.23
C VAL A 17 -2.87 8.22 0.80
N SER A 18 -3.31 9.39 0.33
CA SER A 18 -3.83 10.46 1.18
C SER A 18 -4.88 11.25 0.39
N GLY A 19 -6.10 11.32 0.90
CA GLY A 19 -7.16 12.14 0.30
C GLY A 19 -8.56 11.88 0.82
N GLY A 20 -8.82 10.72 1.44
CA GLY A 20 -10.09 10.39 2.08
C GLY A 20 -9.99 10.34 3.62
N SER A 21 -10.88 9.56 4.24
CA SER A 21 -10.68 9.14 5.63
C SER A 21 -9.49 8.18 5.73
N GLY A 22 -8.91 8.03 6.92
CA GLY A 22 -7.80 7.10 7.14
C GLY A 22 -8.11 5.65 6.71
N GLU A 23 -9.35 5.20 6.92
CA GLU A 23 -9.83 3.87 6.52
C GLU A 23 -9.98 3.73 4.99
N GLN A 24 -10.44 4.79 4.31
CA GLN A 24 -10.47 4.82 2.85
C GLN A 24 -9.05 4.77 2.27
N ASP A 25 -8.14 5.58 2.82
CA ASP A 25 -6.74 5.59 2.40
C ASP A 25 -6.06 4.23 2.63
N GLU A 26 -6.36 3.56 3.74
CA GLU A 26 -5.87 2.21 4.03
C GLU A 26 -6.40 1.20 3.01
N THR A 27 -7.70 1.24 2.72
CA THR A 27 -8.35 0.33 1.76
C THR A 27 -7.71 0.44 0.39
N ILE A 28 -7.46 1.67 -0.09
CA ILE A 28 -6.84 1.91 -1.39
C ILE A 28 -5.36 1.48 -1.39
N ALA A 29 -4.60 1.82 -0.34
CA ALA A 29 -3.20 1.41 -0.24
C ALA A 29 -3.05 -0.13 -0.26
N ARG A 30 -3.94 -0.84 0.43
CA ARG A 30 -3.99 -2.31 0.45
C ARG A 30 -4.31 -2.90 -0.92
N ALA A 31 -5.27 -2.33 -1.65
CA ALA A 31 -5.59 -2.75 -3.01
C ALA A 31 -4.39 -2.57 -3.95
N GLY A 32 -3.65 -1.46 -3.81
CA GLY A 32 -2.42 -1.22 -4.57
C GLY A 32 -1.32 -2.26 -4.30
N VAL A 33 -1.12 -2.65 -3.04
CA VAL A 33 -0.18 -3.75 -2.69
C VAL A 33 -0.64 -5.08 -3.29
N ALA A 34 -1.94 -5.41 -3.19
CA ALA A 34 -2.49 -6.67 -3.69
C ALA A 34 -2.37 -6.83 -5.22
N ALA A 35 -2.34 -5.72 -5.97
CA ALA A 35 -2.13 -5.73 -7.41
C ALA A 35 -0.69 -6.09 -7.82
N LEU A 36 0.25 -6.14 -6.87
CA LEU A 36 1.67 -6.45 -7.09
C LEU A 36 2.06 -7.85 -6.61
N HIS A 37 1.07 -8.69 -6.26
CA HIS A 37 1.27 -10.13 -6.02
C HIS A 37 1.83 -10.83 -7.25
#